data_AF-K4KXP6-F1
#
_entry.id   AF-K4KXP6-F1
#
_cell.length_a   1.000
_cell.length_b   1.000
_cell.length_c   1.000
_cell.angle_alpha   90.00
_cell.angle_beta   90.00
_cell.angle_gamma   90.00
#
_symmetry.space_group_name_H-M   'P 1'
#
loop_
_entity.id
_entity.type
_entity.pdbx_description
1 polymer ?
#
loop_
_entity_poly.entity_id
_entity_poly.type
_entity_poly.pdbx_seq_one_letter_code
_entity_poly.pdbx_strand_id
1 'polypeptide(L)' 'MANEKLTQEKAYRIMLKGYPDVLDIKQMCKILGISLKTGYGLIQENRIECLKVGRAYKIPKPFLLSYLRIGPSRDSEEK' A
#
# COMPACT_ATOMS: atom_id res chain seq x y z
N MET A 1 -12.61 10.92 -23.96
CA MET A 1 -13.01 10.04 -22.84
C MET A 1 -12.48 10.68 -21.57
N ALA A 2 -13.34 11.06 -20.63
CA ALA A 2 -12.92 11.76 -19.43
C ALA A 2 -11.89 10.92 -18.67
N ASN A 3 -10.69 11.46 -18.45
CA ASN A 3 -9.66 10.83 -17.63
C ASN A 3 -10.07 11.03 -16.16
N GLU A 4 -11.03 10.24 -15.69
CA GLU A 4 -11.51 10.26 -14.32
C GLU A 4 -10.41 9.64 -13.44
N LYS A 5 -9.51 10.49 -12.92
CA LYS A 5 -8.46 10.03 -11.99
C LYS A 5 -9.11 9.34 -10.79
N LEU A 6 -8.70 8.11 -10.52
CA LEU A 6 -9.15 7.35 -9.35
C LEU A 6 -8.73 8.09 -8.08
N THR A 7 -9.70 8.59 -7.30
CA THR A 7 -9.42 9.26 -6.02
C THR A 7 -9.05 8.22 -4.95
N GLN A 8 -8.30 8.63 -3.93
CA GLN A 8 -7.95 7.74 -2.81
C GLN A 8 -9.18 7.14 -2.13
N GLU A 9 -10.22 7.94 -1.92
CA GLU A 9 -11.47 7.48 -1.33
C GLU A 9 -12.16 6.41 -2.19
N LYS A 10 -12.22 6.63 -3.51
CA LYS A 10 -12.79 5.64 -4.45
C LYS A 10 -11.95 4.36 -4.45
N ALA A 11 -10.62 4.46 -4.48
CA ALA A 11 -9.72 3.31 -4.42
C ALA A 11 -9.89 2.51 -3.12
N TYR A 12 -9.99 3.20 -1.98
CA TYR A 12 -10.24 2.58 -0.69
C TYR A 12 -11.54 1.78 -0.68
N ARG A 13 -12.62 2.37 -1.22
CA ARG A 13 -13.97 1.77 -1.27
C ARG A 13 -14.09 0.63 -2.27
N ILE A 14 -13.33 0.63 -3.35
CA ILE A 14 -13.43 -0.38 -4.42
C ILE A 14 -12.41 -1.49 -4.21
N MET A 15 -11.13 -1.13 -4.05
CA MET A 15 -10.02 -2.09 -4.03
C MET A 15 -9.78 -2.71 -2.64
N LEU A 16 -10.11 -1.99 -1.56
CA LEU A 16 -9.71 -2.35 -0.19
C LEU A 16 -10.88 -2.61 0.77
N LYS A 17 -12.12 -2.67 0.26
CA LYS A 17 -13.35 -2.83 1.07
C LYS A 17 -13.37 -4.08 1.94
N GLY A 18 -12.84 -5.20 1.43
CA GLY A 18 -12.83 -6.49 2.14
C GLY A 18 -11.67 -6.68 3.11
N TYR A 19 -10.83 -5.66 3.29
CA TYR A 19 -9.63 -5.73 4.12
C TYR A 19 -9.70 -4.78 5.31
N PRO A 20 -9.07 -5.11 6.45
CA PRO A 20 -8.97 -4.21 7.59
C PRO A 20 -8.15 -2.96 7.25
N ASP A 21 -8.39 -1.85 7.93
CA ASP A 21 -7.72 -0.57 7.67
C ASP A 21 -6.19 -0.63 7.87
N VAL A 22 -5.75 -1.57 8.70
CA VAL A 22 -4.36 -1.96 8.89
C VAL A 22 -4.18 -3.40 8.43
N LEU A 23 -3.37 -3.59 7.39
CA LEU A 23 -3.11 -4.88 6.76
C LEU A 23 -1.93 -5.59 7.42
N ASP A 24 -1.93 -6.92 7.33
CA ASP A 24 -0.70 -7.71 7.50
C ASP A 24 0.03 -7.90 6.15
N ILE A 25 1.25 -8.44 6.21
CA ILE A 25 2.06 -8.70 5.02
C ILE A 25 1.38 -9.66 4.04
N LYS A 26 0.63 -10.66 4.52
CA LYS A 26 -0.04 -11.66 3.67
C LYS A 26 -1.18 -11.02 2.90
N GLN A 27 -1.95 -10.15 3.56
CA GLN A 27 -3.02 -9.37 2.96
C GLN A 27 -2.46 -8.39 1.92
N MET A 28 -1.39 -7.67 2.24
CA MET A 28 -0.70 -6.81 1.28
C MET A 28 -0.26 -7.58 0.03
N CYS A 29 0.39 -8.74 0.23
CA CYS A 29 0.83 -9.59 -0.88
C CYS A 29 -0.34 -10.11 -1.73
N LYS A 30 -1.47 -10.48 -1.08
CA LYS A 30 -2.69 -10.89 -1.77
C LYS A 30 -3.29 -9.76 -2.61
N ILE A 31 -3.31 -8.53 -2.09
CA ILE A 31 -3.81 -7.35 -2.80
C ILE A 31 -2.93 -7.03 -4.02
N LEU A 32 -1.61 -7.10 -3.85
CA LEU A 32 -0.64 -6.80 -4.92
C LEU A 32 -0.42 -7.96 -5.89
N GLY A 33 -0.87 -9.18 -5.57
CA GLY A 33 -0.64 -10.37 -6.39
C GLY A 33 0.82 -10.85 -6.39
N ILE A 34 1.56 -10.61 -5.30
CA ILE A 34 2.99 -10.94 -5.20
C ILE A 34 3.25 -12.03 -4.13
N SER A 35 4.43 -12.64 -4.20
CA SER A 35 4.88 -13.59 -3.19
C SER A 35 5.25 -12.90 -1.88
N LEU A 36 5.26 -13.65 -0.76
CA LEU A 36 5.72 -13.13 0.53
C LEU A 36 7.18 -12.68 0.48
N LYS A 37 8.05 -13.40 -0.25
CA LYS A 37 9.46 -13.03 -0.41
C LYS A 37 9.58 -11.63 -1.03
N THR A 38 8.83 -11.39 -2.10
CA THR A 38 8.79 -10.09 -2.77
C THR A 38 8.20 -9.02 -1.86
N GLY A 39 7.11 -9.32 -1.14
CA GLY A 39 6.48 -8.38 -0.22
C GLY A 39 7.42 -7.95 0.93
N TYR A 40 8.15 -8.88 1.52
CA TYR A 40 9.18 -8.57 2.52
C TYR A 40 10.33 -7.76 1.92
N GLY A 41 10.76 -8.07 0.69
CA GLY A 41 11.76 -7.28 -0.03
C GLY A 41 11.34 -5.81 -0.19
N LEU A 42 10.09 -5.56 -0.61
CA LEU A 42 9.55 -4.21 -0.75
C LEU A 42 9.56 -3.42 0.56
N ILE A 43 9.29 -4.09 1.69
CA ILE A 43 9.37 -3.46 3.01
C ILE A 43 10.82 -3.20 3.41
N GLN A 44 11.72 -4.17 3.19
CA GLN A 44 13.15 -4.05 3.55
C GLN A 44 13.86 -2.97 2.72
N GLU A 45 13.47 -2.80 1.47
CA GLU A 45 13.93 -1.74 0.57
C GLU A 45 13.25 -0.39 0.84
N ASN A 46 12.36 -0.29 1.85
CA ASN A 46 11.55 0.89 2.14
C ASN A 46 10.71 1.40 0.96
N ARG A 47 10.35 0.52 0.01
CA ARG A 47 9.46 0.85 -1.12
C ARG A 47 8.02 1.00 -0.68
N ILE A 48 7.61 0.24 0.33
CA ILE A 48 6.28 0.33 0.96
C ILE A 48 6.48 0.68 2.44
N GLU A 49 5.96 1.83 2.85
CA GLU A 49 5.95 2.24 4.25
C GLU A 49 5.12 1.28 5.11
N CYS A 50 5.58 1.02 6.32
CA CYS A 50 4.88 0.16 7.28
C CYS A 50 5.28 0.46 8.72
N LEU A 51 4.47 -0.02 9.66
CA LEU A 51 4.73 0.05 11.09
C LEU A 51 5.19 -1.32 11.59
N LYS A 52 6.35 -1.38 12.24
CA LYS A 52 6.83 -2.60 12.89
C LYS A 52 6.29 -2.67 14.32
N VAL A 53 5.39 -3.62 14.57
CA VAL A 53 4.79 -3.87 15.89
C VAL A 53 5.25 -5.24 16.38
N GLY A 54 6.26 -5.24 17.24
CA GLY A 54 6.96 -6.47 17.66
C GLY A 54 7.61 -7.17 16.47
N ARG A 55 7.19 -8.42 16.20
CA ARG A 55 7.65 -9.23 15.05
C ARG A 55 6.79 -9.07 13.80
N ALA A 56 5.68 -8.33 13.87
CA ALA A 56 4.74 -8.17 12.78
C ALA A 56 4.94 -6.83 12.07
N TYR A 57 4.83 -6.85 10.74
CA TYR A 57 4.67 -5.64 9.94
C TYR A 57 3.18 -5.34 9.76
N LYS A 58 2.82 -4.08 9.98
CA LYS A 58 1.47 -3.56 9.86
C LYS A 58 1.47 -2.49 8.78
N ILE A 59 0.61 -2.65 7.78
CA ILE A 59 0.57 -1.80 6.58
C ILE A 59 -0.78 -1.09 6.53
N PRO A 60 -0.88 0.15 7.03
CA PRO A 60 -2.04 0.99 6.80
C PRO A 60 -2.38 1.11 5.30
N LYS A 61 -3.67 1.05 4.95
CA LYS A 61 -4.14 1.20 3.57
C LYS A 61 -3.59 2.46 2.85
N PRO A 62 -3.43 3.64 3.49
CA PRO A 62 -2.84 4.80 2.82
C PRO A 62 -1.42 4.57 2.28
N PHE A 63 -0.59 3.79 2.98
CA PHE A 63 0.78 3.51 2.53
C PHE A 63 0.79 2.62 1.28
N LEU A 64 -0.15 1.67 1.20
CA LEU A 64 -0.34 0.84 0.02
C LEU A 64 -0.83 1.68 -1.17
N LEU A 65 -1.77 2.61 -0.94
CA LEU A 65 -2.25 3.53 -1.98
C LEU A 65 -1.13 4.48 -2.46
N SER A 66 -0.27 4.95 -1.55
CA SER A 66 0.91 5.75 -1.87
C SER A 66 1.86 4.98 -2.79
N TYR A 67 2.17 3.71 -2.47
CA TYR A 67 2.98 2.84 -3.33
C TYR A 67 2.39 2.66 -4.73
N LEU A 68 1.07 2.50 -4.83
CA LEU A 68 0.35 2.41 -6.10
C LEU A 68 0.20 3.76 -6.83
N ARG A 69 0.74 4.85 -6.26
CA ARG A 69 0.63 6.21 -6.78
C ARG A 69 -0.81 6.68 -6.95
N ILE A 70 -1.70 6.19 -6.09
CA ILE A 70 -3.10 6.59 -6.03
C ILE A 70 -3.24 7.65 -4.94
N GLY A 71 -3.36 8.92 -5.33
CA GLY A 71 -3.48 10.05 -4.41
C GLY A 71 -2.50 11.19 -4.70
N PRO A 72 -2.41 12.19 -3.80
CA PRO A 72 -1.47 13.29 -3.98
C PRO A 72 -0.06 12.72 -4.00
N SER A 73 0.62 12.89 -5.14
CA SER A 73 2.01 12.52 -5.29
C SER A 73 2.84 13.41 -4.36
N ARG A 74 3.41 12.80 -3.32
CA ARG A 74 4.59 13.35 -2.65
C ARG A 74 5.78 13.06 -3.53
N ASP A 75 5.82 13.70 -4.70
CA ASP A 75 7.09 13.88 -5.37
C ASP A 75 7.87 14.90 -4.51
N SER A 76 9.16 14.65 -4.25
CA SER A 76 10.13 15.39 -3.37
C SER A 76 10.23 14.81 -1.94
N GLU A 77 11.37 14.35 -1.39
CA GLU A 77 12.79 14.66 -1.62
C GLU A 77 13.68 13.41 -1.46
N GLU A 78 14.50 13.15 -2.48
CA GLU A 78 15.73 12.38 -2.34
C GLU A 78 16.81 13.37 -1.87
N LYS A 79 17.37 13.14 -0.68
CA LYS A 79 18.62 13.76 -0.20
C LYS A 79 19.56 12.67 0.25
#